data_AF-D8S753-F1
#
_entry.id   AF-D8S753-F1
#
_cell.length_a   1.000
_cell.length_b   1.000
_cell.length_c   1.000
_cell.angle_alpha   90.00
_cell.angle_beta   90.00
_cell.angle_gamma   90.00
#
_symmetry.space_group_name_H-M   'P 1'
#
loop_
_entity.id
_entity.type
_entity.pdbx_description
1 polymer ?
#
loop_
_entity_poly.entity_id
_entity_poly.type
_entity_poly.pdbx_seq_one_letter_code
_entity_poly.pdbx_strand_id
1 'polypeptide(L)' 'DLLHSATMIAFEPVLPVLRVPIPTGSDDDPSKGPFILAFKDEASWSHAWQYCEKQITSQCK' A
#
# COMPACT_ATOMS: atom_id res chain seq x y z
N ASP A 1 -19.55 -37.77 -3.02
CA ASP A 1 -18.33 -36.96 -3.26
C ASP A 1 -18.46 -35.59 -2.63
N LEU A 2 -17.97 -35.47 -1.40
CA LEU A 2 -17.93 -34.20 -0.67
C LEU A 2 -16.79 -33.37 -1.26
N LEU A 3 -17.14 -32.23 -1.86
CA LEU A 3 -16.24 -31.34 -2.59
C LEU A 3 -14.98 -31.02 -1.77
N HIS A 4 -13.83 -31.47 -2.26
CA HIS A 4 -12.48 -31.02 -1.87
C HIS A 4 -12.27 -29.50 -2.07
N SER A 5 -13.25 -28.79 -2.62
CA SER A 5 -13.22 -27.34 -2.85
C SER A 5 -13.50 -26.50 -1.59
N ALA A 6 -13.87 -27.12 -0.46
CA ALA A 6 -14.23 -26.40 0.76
C ALA A 6 -13.03 -25.84 1.57
N THR A 7 -11.79 -26.17 1.17
CA THR A 7 -10.57 -25.77 1.91
C THR A 7 -9.59 -24.90 1.12
N MET A 8 -9.91 -24.51 -0.12
CA MET A 8 -9.05 -23.61 -0.88
C MET A 8 -9.37 -22.15 -0.55
N ILE A 9 -8.49 -21.51 0.21
CA ILE A 9 -8.47 -20.05 0.40
C ILE A 9 -7.52 -19.49 -0.65
N ALA A 10 -8.06 -18.73 -1.61
CA ALA A 10 -7.21 -18.01 -2.56
C ALA A 10 -6.49 -16.89 -1.81
N PHE A 11 -5.18 -16.76 -2.02
CA PHE A 11 -4.47 -15.57 -1.59
C PHE A 11 -4.96 -14.38 -2.42
N GLU A 12 -5.20 -13.27 -1.74
CA GLU A 12 -5.43 -12.01 -2.45
C GLU A 12 -4.21 -11.68 -3.31
N PRO A 13 -4.42 -11.18 -4.54
CA PRO A 13 -3.33 -10.81 -5.42
C PRO A 13 -2.42 -9.79 -4.72
N VAL A 14 -1.12 -9.88 -4.99
CA VAL A 14 -0.11 -8.99 -4.41
C VAL A 14 -0.51 -7.55 -4.67
N LEU A 15 -0.79 -6.80 -3.60
CA LEU A 15 -1.10 -5.38 -3.71
C LEU A 15 0.14 -4.66 -4.25
N PRO A 16 -0.01 -3.79 -5.27
CA PRO A 16 1.11 -2.99 -5.74
C PRO A 16 1.66 -2.15 -4.59
N VAL A 17 3.00 -2.05 -4.53
CA VAL A 17 3.68 -1.31 -3.46
C VAL A 17 3.25 0.16 -3.51
N LEU A 18 2.62 0.63 -2.43
CA LEU A 18 2.07 1.99 -2.35
C LEU A 18 3.15 3.07 -2.30
N ARG A 19 4.34 2.73 -1.78
CA ARG A 19 5.48 3.64 -1.65
C ARG A 19 6.65 3.14 -2.48
N VAL A 20 7.20 4.02 -3.30
CA VAL A 20 8.35 3.75 -4.17
C VAL A 20 9.54 4.59 -3.72
N PRO A 21 10.78 4.18 -4.02
CA PRO A 21 11.93 5.05 -3.83
C PRO A 21 11.81 6.26 -4.77
N ILE A 22 11.80 7.46 -4.19
CA ILE A 22 11.90 8.73 -4.91
C ILE A 22 13.23 9.41 -4.54
N PRO A 23 13.89 10.10 -5.48
CA PRO A 23 15.10 10.85 -5.18
C PRO A 23 14.87 11.87 -4.06
N THR A 24 15.85 12.03 -3.18
CA THR A 24 15.80 13.06 -2.14
C THR A 24 15.87 14.47 -2.73
N GLY A 25 15.14 15.40 -2.12
CA GLY A 25 15.22 16.83 -2.38
C GLY A 25 16.35 17.52 -1.59
N SER A 26 16.53 18.82 -1.82
CA SER A 26 17.53 19.64 -1.11
C SER A 26 17.29 19.73 0.40
N ASP A 27 16.03 19.56 0.81
CA ASP A 27 15.58 19.75 2.18
C ASP A 27 15.64 18.44 3.00
N ASP A 28 15.92 17.32 2.34
CA ASP A 28 16.05 16.01 2.98
C ASP A 28 17.42 15.85 3.65
N ASP A 29 17.48 15.01 4.69
CA ASP A 29 18.72 14.69 5.39
C ASP A 29 19.67 13.87 4.49
N PRO A 30 20.82 14.44 4.07
CA PRO A 30 21.74 13.75 3.16
C PRO A 30 22.41 12.54 3.81
N SER A 31 22.40 12.41 5.14
CA SER A 31 22.93 11.25 5.85
C SER A 31 22.07 9.98 5.70
N LYS A 32 20.82 10.12 5.23
CA LYS A 32 19.86 9.02 5.04
C LYS A 32 19.96 8.35 3.66
N GLY A 33 20.81 8.89 2.79
CA GLY A 33 21.03 8.37 1.44
C GLY A 33 20.21 9.09 0.38
N PRO A 34 20.32 8.65 -0.89
CA PRO A 34 19.82 9.40 -2.04
C PRO A 34 18.34 9.19 -2.35
N PHE A 35 17.62 8.37 -1.58
CA PHE A 35 16.22 8.03 -1.83
C PHE A 35 15.40 7.98 -0.55
N ILE A 36 14.14 8.40 -0.65
CA ILE A 36 13.12 8.22 0.39
C ILE A 36 11.98 7.34 -0.15
N LEU A 37 11.33 6.59 0.74
CA LEU A 37 10.15 5.80 0.39
C LEU A 37 8.89 6.66 0.54
N ALA A 38 8.28 7.06 -0.57
CA ALA A 38 7.10 7.91 -0.60
C ALA A 38 6.11 7.49 -1.69
N PHE A 39 4.92 8.08 -1.68
CA PHE A 39 3.99 7.93 -2.79
C PHE A 39 4.54 8.61 -4.04
N LYS A 40 4.31 8.02 -5.20
CA LYS A 40 4.79 8.54 -6.49
C LYS A 40 4.26 9.95 -6.77
N ASP A 41 3.00 10.20 -6.42
CA ASP A 41 2.29 11.45 -6.64
C ASP A 41 1.16 11.63 -5.61
N GLU A 42 0.62 12.85 -5.56
CA GLU A 42 -0.47 13.24 -4.65
C GLU A 42 -1.72 12.37 -4.85
N ALA A 43 -2.03 12.00 -6.10
CA ALA A 43 -3.17 11.16 -6.43
C ALA A 43 -3.04 9.75 -5.81
N SER A 44 -1.84 9.16 -5.87
CA SER A 44 -1.52 7.87 -5.26
C SER A 44 -1.66 7.92 -3.73
N TRP A 45 -1.18 9.00 -3.12
CA TRP A 45 -1.35 9.23 -1.68
C TRP A 45 -2.84 9.35 -1.30
N SER A 46 -3.60 10.17 -2.02
CA SER A 46 -5.02 10.40 -1.76
C SER A 46 -5.85 9.13 -1.88
N HIS A 47 -5.62 8.33 -2.92
CA HIS A 47 -6.29 7.04 -3.07
C HIS A 47 -5.97 6.07 -1.92
N ALA A 48 -4.70 5.99 -1.51
CA ALA A 48 -4.31 5.13 -0.40
C ALA A 48 -4.98 5.57 0.92
N TRP A 49 -5.06 6.87 1.17
CA TRP A 49 -5.77 7.43 2.31
C TRP A 49 -7.25 7.02 2.31
N GLN A 50 -7.97 7.30 1.21
CA GLN A 50 -9.40 6.98 1.08
C GLN A 50 -9.68 5.48 1.19
N TYR A 51 -8.79 4.65 0.63
CA TYR A 51 -8.91 3.20 0.74
C TYR A 51 -8.79 2.76 2.20
N CYS A 52 -7.75 3.20 2.91
CA CYS A 52 -7.55 2.89 4.32
C CYS A 52 -8.74 3.36 5.19
N GLU A 53 -9.25 4.57 4.95
CA GLU A 53 -10.41 5.11 5.66
C GLU A 53 -11.66 4.22 5.48
N LYS A 54 -11.93 3.78 4.25
CA LYS A 54 -13.04 2.85 3.97
C LYS A 54 -12.86 1.51 4.66
N GLN A 55 -11.64 0.95 4.65
CA GLN A 55 -11.35 -0.34 5.28
C GLN A 55 -11.53 -0.28 6.79
N ILE A 56 -10.97 0.74 7.45
CA ILE A 56 -11.14 0.96 8.89
C ILE A 56 -12.63 1.11 9.21
N THR A 57 -13.34 1.95 8.47
CA THR A 57 -14.79 2.16 8.69
C THR A 57 -15.60 0.88 8.48
N SER A 58 -15.24 0.03 7.51
CA SER A 58 -15.94 -1.22 7.23
C SER A 58 -15.72 -2.29 8.31
N GLN A 59 -14.54 -2.30 8.96
CA GLN A 59 -14.21 -3.27 10.01
C GLN A 59 -14.69 -2.83 11.40
N CYS A 60 -15.01 -1.54 11.58
CA CYS A 60 -15.53 -1.00 12.84
C CYS A 60 -17.06 -0.90 12.87
N LYS A 61 -17.76 -1.45 11.89
CA LYS A 61 -19.22 -1.70 11.93
C LYS A 61 -19.47 -3.15 12.29
#